data_AF-A0A5B9D8M4-F1
#
_entry.id   AF-A0A5B9D8M4-F1
#
_cell.length_a   1.000
_cell.length_b   1.000
_cell.length_c   1.000
_cell.angle_alpha   90.00
_cell.angle_beta   90.00
_cell.angle_gamma   90.00
#
_symmetry.space_group_name_H-M   'P 1'
#
loop_
_entity.id
_entity.type
_entity.pdbx_description
1 polymer ?
#
loop_
_entity_poly.entity_id
_entity_poly.type
_entity_poly.pdbx_seq_one_letter_code
_entity_poly.pdbx_strand_id
1 'polypeptide(L)'
;MSIQNLLQFPHFILISLGILSAIISVIFIFFHKPKEKWYLLHKIFTSIGIVLMLVGVFFLGILSLTFWHAYLGFSAIIIVFITIFFALIQLKKKKKKLRLIHIWTGRIVLLLLIVVMLIGLSYYL
;
A
#
# COMPACT_ATOMS: atom_id res chain seq x y z
N MET A 1 -7.80 -24.76 0.52
CA MET A 1 -7.00 -24.76 -0.73
C MET A 1 -5.54 -25.03 -0.34
N SER A 2 -4.71 -25.74 -1.13
CA SER A 2 -3.30 -25.92 -0.73
C SER A 2 -2.53 -24.59 -0.84
N ILE A 3 -1.47 -24.41 -0.03
CA ILE A 3 -0.58 -23.22 -0.10
C ILE A 3 -0.05 -23.00 -1.53
N GLN A 4 0.17 -24.08 -2.28
CA GLN A 4 0.61 -24.03 -3.67
C GLN A 4 -0.38 -23.29 -4.58
N ASN A 5 -1.68 -23.47 -4.36
CA ASN A 5 -2.71 -22.80 -5.15
C ASN A 5 -2.80 -21.29 -4.82
N LEU A 6 -2.47 -20.88 -3.59
CA LEU A 6 -2.40 -19.47 -3.21
C LEU A 6 -1.23 -18.76 -3.90
N LEU A 7 -0.07 -19.43 -3.98
CA LEU A 7 1.11 -18.94 -4.69
C LEU A 7 0.96 -18.94 -6.22
N GLN A 8 -0.09 -19.56 -6.75
CA GLN A 8 -0.43 -19.49 -8.17
C GLN A 8 -1.43 -18.36 -8.47
N PHE A 9 -1.99 -17.70 -7.45
CA PHE A 9 -2.97 -16.64 -7.63
C PHE A 9 -2.26 -15.28 -7.81
N PRO A 10 -2.24 -14.69 -9.02
CA PRO A 10 -1.42 -13.51 -9.30
C PRO A 10 -1.77 -12.31 -8.41
N HIS A 11 -3.06 -12.13 -8.11
CA HIS A 11 -3.54 -11.10 -7.18
C HIS A 11 -2.83 -11.20 -5.81
N PHE A 12 -2.78 -12.39 -5.22
CA PHE A 12 -2.16 -12.57 -3.91
C PHE A 12 -0.67 -12.23 -3.91
N ILE A 13 0.09 -12.71 -4.90
CA ILE A 13 1.52 -12.44 -5.02
C ILE A 13 1.78 -10.94 -5.18
N LEU A 14 1.08 -10.30 -6.12
CA LEU A 14 1.29 -8.90 -6.45
C LEU A 14 0.92 -7.97 -5.28
N ILE A 15 -0.19 -8.26 -4.59
CA ILE A 15 -0.59 -7.50 -3.41
C ILE A 15 0.43 -7.69 -2.29
N SER A 16 0.88 -8.93 -2.03
CA SER A 16 1.87 -9.22 -0.99
C SER A 16 3.21 -8.52 -1.24
N LEU A 17 3.73 -8.59 -2.47
CA LEU A 17 4.94 -7.86 -2.87
C LEU A 17 4.74 -6.34 -2.79
N GLY A 18 3.55 -5.86 -3.15
CA GLY A 18 3.19 -4.46 -3.02
C GLY A 18 3.25 -3.98 -1.57
N ILE A 19 2.65 -4.74 -0.65
CA ILE A 19 2.65 -4.45 0.79
C ILE A 19 4.08 -4.48 1.34
N LEU A 20 4.86 -5.50 0.98
CA LEU A 20 6.26 -5.61 1.39
C LEU A 20 7.07 -4.40 0.91
N SER A 21 6.88 -3.96 -0.33
CA SER A 21 7.51 -2.75 -0.87
C SER A 21 7.12 -1.49 -0.07
N ALA A 22 5.84 -1.36 0.31
CA ALA A 22 5.39 -0.26 1.15
C ALA A 22 6.00 -0.30 2.57
N ILE A 23 6.15 -1.48 3.17
CA ILE A 23 6.83 -1.66 4.46
C ILE A 23 8.29 -1.23 4.35
N ILE A 24 9.01 -1.72 3.34
CA ILE A 24 10.41 -1.35 3.07
C ILE A 24 10.55 0.17 2.89
N SER A 25 9.62 0.77 2.15
CA SER A 25 9.57 2.22 1.96
C SER A 25 9.50 3.02 3.27
N VAL A 26 8.73 2.51 4.24
CA VAL A 26 8.60 3.11 5.58
C VAL A 26 9.84 2.83 6.44
N ILE A 27 10.43 1.64 6.32
CA ILE A 27 11.68 1.27 7.00
C ILE A 27 12.81 2.26 6.64
N PHE A 28 12.94 2.64 5.36
CA PHE A 28 13.92 3.65 4.94
C PHE A 28 13.74 5.01 5.61
N ILE A 29 12.51 5.36 6.01
CA ILE A 29 12.27 6.58 6.79
C ILE A 29 12.79 6.40 8.22
N PHE A 30 12.60 5.24 8.86
CA PHE A 30 13.06 5.03 10.22
C PHE A 30 14.58 5.03 10.35
N PHE A 31 15.28 4.45 9.37
CA PHE A 31 16.75 4.38 9.38
C PHE A 31 17.44 5.59 8.73
N HIS A 32 16.69 6.65 8.42
CA HIS A 32 17.23 7.80 7.69
C HIS A 32 18.45 8.44 8.37
N LYS A 33 19.57 8.52 7.65
CA LYS A 33 20.66 9.47 7.99
C LYS A 33 20.58 10.73 7.14
N PRO A 34 21.07 11.90 7.62
CA PRO A 34 20.96 13.18 6.90
C PRO A 34 21.55 13.20 5.49
N LYS A 35 22.54 12.34 5.19
CA LYS A 35 23.20 12.23 3.87
C LYS A 35 22.57 11.18 2.95
N GLU A 36 21.63 10.39 3.44
CA GLU A 36 21.07 9.27 2.69
C GLU A 36 19.91 9.71 1.79
N LYS A 37 19.75 9.03 0.66
CA LYS A 37 18.70 9.25 -0.32
C LYS A 37 17.34 8.69 0.14
N TRP A 38 17.03 8.78 1.44
CA TRP A 38 15.85 8.17 2.08
C TRP A 38 14.55 8.57 1.37
N TYR A 39 14.42 9.84 0.97
CA TYR A 39 13.23 10.34 0.28
C TYR A 39 13.07 9.71 -1.11
N LEU A 40 14.17 9.54 -1.84
CA LEU A 40 14.16 8.88 -3.15
C LEU A 40 13.78 7.41 -3.00
N LEU A 41 14.38 6.70 -2.03
CA LEU A 41 14.06 5.30 -1.75
C LEU A 41 12.60 5.14 -1.30
N HIS A 42 12.12 6.00 -0.40
CA HIS A 42 10.72 6.04 0.01
C HIS A 42 9.80 6.17 -1.21
N LYS A 43 10.07 7.16 -2.08
CA LYS A 43 9.29 7.37 -3.31
C LYS A 43 9.35 6.16 -4.25
N ILE A 44 10.52 5.59 -4.51
CA ILE A 44 10.68 4.44 -5.42
C ILE A 44 9.90 3.23 -4.90
N PHE A 45 10.13 2.82 -3.66
CA PHE A 45 9.49 1.63 -3.08
C PHE A 45 7.98 1.82 -2.88
N THR A 46 7.53 3.02 -2.50
CA THR A 46 6.09 3.31 -2.44
C THR A 46 5.46 3.24 -3.83
N SER A 47 6.09 3.83 -4.86
CA SER A 47 5.58 3.77 -6.25
C SER A 47 5.53 2.34 -6.78
N ILE A 48 6.59 1.54 -6.59
CA ILE A 48 6.60 0.12 -6.95
C ILE A 48 5.46 -0.60 -6.25
N GLY A 49 5.28 -0.35 -4.95
CA GLY A 49 4.22 -0.97 -4.16
C GLY A 49 2.82 -0.65 -4.68
N ILE A 50 2.55 0.62 -4.98
CA ILE A 50 1.27 1.06 -5.56
C ILE A 50 1.03 0.40 -6.92
N VAL A 51 2.03 0.40 -7.81
CA VAL A 51 1.90 -0.21 -9.14
C VAL A 51 1.60 -1.70 -9.02
N LEU A 52 2.33 -2.43 -8.17
CA LEU A 52 2.09 -3.85 -7.94
C LEU A 52 0.68 -4.11 -7.39
N MET A 53 0.21 -3.31 -6.44
CA MET A 53 -1.14 -3.45 -5.90
C MET A 53 -2.22 -3.18 -6.96
N LEU A 54 -2.07 -2.11 -7.76
CA LEU A 54 -3.02 -1.78 -8.82
C LEU A 54 -3.07 -2.87 -9.90
N VAL A 55 -1.90 -3.38 -10.31
CA VAL A 55 -1.83 -4.50 -11.25
C VAL A 55 -2.44 -5.76 -10.65
N GLY A 56 -2.17 -6.06 -9.37
CA GLY A 56 -2.78 -7.19 -8.66
C GLY A 56 -4.30 -7.12 -8.62
N VAL A 57 -4.87 -5.93 -8.39
CA VAL A 57 -6.31 -5.70 -8.47
C VAL A 57 -6.83 -5.84 -9.90
N PHE A 58 -6.10 -5.34 -10.89
CA PHE A 58 -6.46 -5.47 -12.31
C PHE A 58 -6.57 -6.93 -12.77
N PHE A 59 -5.73 -7.84 -12.25
CA PHE A 59 -5.81 -9.28 -12.53
C PHE A 59 -7.10 -9.95 -12.02
N LEU A 60 -7.86 -9.32 -11.12
CA LEU A 60 -9.20 -9.80 -10.74
C LEU A 60 -10.25 -9.52 -11.83
N GLY A 61 -9.92 -8.73 -12.85
CA GLY A 61 -10.86 -8.31 -13.89
C GLY A 61 -11.88 -7.31 -13.34
N ILE A 62 -13.12 -7.76 -13.16
CA ILE A 62 -14.20 -6.92 -12.62
C ILE A 62 -14.16 -6.94 -11.10
N LEU A 63 -14.06 -5.75 -10.52
CA LEU A 63 -14.02 -5.59 -9.07
C LEU A 63 -15.38 -5.95 -8.46
N SER A 64 -15.47 -7.15 -7.88
CA SER A 64 -16.66 -7.62 -7.18
C SER A 64 -16.57 -7.25 -5.71
N LEU A 65 -17.32 -6.22 -5.29
CA LEU A 65 -17.41 -5.78 -3.89
C LEU A 65 -18.40 -6.65 -3.10
N THR A 66 -18.16 -7.95 -3.05
CA THR A 66 -19.07 -8.91 -2.40
C THR A 66 -18.62 -9.32 -1.00
N PHE A 67 -17.32 -9.16 -0.71
CA PHE A 67 -16.71 -9.56 0.56
C PHE A 67 -16.15 -8.35 1.30
N TRP A 68 -16.10 -8.44 2.64
CA TRP A 68 -15.48 -7.41 3.49
C TRP A 68 -14.04 -7.09 3.08
N HIS A 69 -13.28 -8.10 2.66
CA HIS A 69 -11.93 -7.91 2.08
C HIS A 69 -11.94 -6.96 0.88
N ALA A 70 -12.91 -7.09 -0.04
CA ALA A 70 -13.00 -6.26 -1.24
C ALA A 70 -13.36 -4.81 -0.89
N TYR A 71 -14.31 -4.58 0.01
CA TYR A 71 -14.65 -3.23 0.49
C TYR A 71 -13.48 -2.54 1.19
N LEU A 72 -12.80 -3.26 2.09
CA LEU A 72 -11.65 -2.71 2.80
C LEU A 72 -10.47 -2.47 1.86
N GLY A 73 -10.21 -3.38 0.92
CA GLY A 73 -9.18 -3.21 -0.10
C GLY A 73 -9.45 -1.98 -0.98
N PHE A 74 -10.70 -1.79 -1.42
CA PHE A 74 -11.08 -0.60 -2.18
C PHE A 74 -10.93 0.69 -1.37
N SER A 75 -11.35 0.68 -0.10
CA SER A 75 -11.15 1.82 0.80
C SER A 75 -9.66 2.15 0.99
N ALA A 76 -8.79 1.14 1.08
CA ALA A 76 -7.35 1.33 1.16
C ALA A 76 -6.79 2.04 -0.09
N ILE A 77 -7.25 1.64 -1.28
CA ILE A 77 -6.87 2.29 -2.55
C ILE A 77 -7.27 3.77 -2.54
N ILE A 78 -8.49 4.10 -2.11
CA ILE A 78 -8.94 5.50 -1.99
C ILE A 78 -8.01 6.29 -1.05
N ILE A 79 -7.72 5.75 0.14
CA ILE A 79 -6.87 6.44 1.12
C ILE A 79 -5.43 6.56 0.61
N VAL A 80 -4.93 5.60 -0.18
CA VAL A 80 -3.63 5.72 -0.88
C VAL A 80 -3.63 6.93 -1.79
N PHE A 81 -4.64 7.11 -2.65
CA PHE A 81 -4.73 8.28 -3.53
C PHE A 81 -4.81 9.60 -2.76
N ILE A 82 -5.57 9.63 -1.66
CA ILE A 82 -5.63 10.79 -0.75
C ILE A 82 -4.23 11.07 -0.15
N THR A 83 -3.52 10.03 0.28
CA THR A 83 -2.17 10.14 0.86
C THR A 83 -1.16 10.70 -0.15
N ILE A 84 -1.22 10.23 -1.41
CA ILE A 84 -0.38 10.73 -2.51
C ILE A 84 -0.73 12.19 -2.83
N PHE A 85 -2.01 12.53 -2.90
CA PHE A 85 -2.46 13.89 -3.14
C PHE A 85 -1.89 14.87 -2.10
N PHE A 86 -1.98 14.52 -0.81
CA PHE A 86 -1.38 15.33 0.25
C PHE A 86 0.15 15.39 0.17
N ALA A 87 0.82 14.29 -0.22
CA ALA A 87 2.26 14.30 -0.46
C ALA A 87 2.64 15.33 -1.54
N LEU A 88 1.96 15.30 -2.68
CA LEU A 88 2.22 16.20 -3.81
C LEU A 88 1.97 17.67 -3.46
N ILE A 89 0.89 17.97 -2.76
CA ILE A 89 0.62 19.34 -2.29
C ILE A 89 1.66 19.75 -1.26
N GLN A 90 2.07 18.85 -0.37
CA GLN A 90 3.07 19.16 0.64
C GLN A 90 4.43 19.52 0.02
N LEU A 91 4.84 18.83 -1.06
CA LEU A 91 6.08 19.17 -1.77
C LEU A 91 6.04 20.59 -2.35
N LYS A 92 4.87 21.05 -2.80
CA LYS A 92 4.67 22.41 -3.34
C LYS A 92 4.56 23.46 -2.24
N LYS A 93 3.70 23.24 -1.24
CA LYS A 93 3.31 24.26 -0.23
C LYS A 93 4.15 24.23 1.04
N LYS A 94 4.89 23.14 1.31
CA LYS A 94 5.77 22.95 2.48
C LYS A 94 5.10 23.22 3.84
N LYS A 95 3.77 23.08 3.96
CA LYS A 95 3.01 23.32 5.20
C LYS A 95 3.12 22.13 6.17
N LYS A 96 3.55 22.38 7.41
CA LYS A 96 3.65 21.33 8.46
C LYS A 96 2.39 20.47 8.61
N LYS A 97 1.19 21.08 8.52
CA LYS A 97 -0.10 20.37 8.60
C LYS A 97 -0.27 19.32 7.50
N LEU A 98 0.14 19.60 6.25
CA LEU A 98 0.01 18.65 5.15
C LEU A 98 0.98 17.48 5.30
N ARG A 99 2.20 17.73 5.82
CA ARG A 99 3.14 16.66 6.19
C ARG A 99 2.53 15.74 7.24
N LEU A 100 1.91 16.32 8.27
CA LEU A 100 1.27 15.54 9.33
C LEU A 100 0.11 14.69 8.78
N ILE A 101 -0.74 15.26 7.92
CA ILE A 101 -1.80 14.51 7.25
C ILE A 101 -1.22 13.36 6.43
N HIS A 102 -0.23 13.60 5.56
CA HIS A 102 0.42 12.55 4.78
C HIS A 102 0.98 11.40 5.64
N ILE A 103 1.63 11.72 6.76
CA ILE A 103 2.17 10.71 7.69
C ILE A 103 1.03 9.88 8.31
N TRP A 104 -0.02 10.53 8.81
CA TRP A 104 -1.13 9.82 9.45
C TRP A 104 -1.93 8.99 8.46
N THR A 105 -2.25 9.53 7.28
CA THR A 105 -2.95 8.75 6.25
C THR A 105 -2.09 7.61 5.75
N GLY A 106 -0.77 7.79 5.60
CA GLY A 106 0.16 6.71 5.27
C GLY A 106 0.21 5.59 6.32
N ARG A 107 0.18 5.93 7.61
CA ARG A 107 0.08 4.93 8.70
C ARG A 107 -1.23 4.16 8.67
N ILE A 108 -2.35 4.87 8.46
CA ILE A 108 -3.67 4.24 8.34
C ILE A 108 -3.71 3.29 7.15
N VAL A 109 -3.19 3.70 5.99
CA VAL A 109 -3.06 2.85 4.81
C VAL A 109 -2.27 1.59 5.13
N LEU A 110 -1.08 1.72 5.74
CA LEU A 110 -0.24 0.56 6.02
C LEU A 110 -0.93 -0.45 6.95
N LEU A 111 -1.56 0.03 8.02
CA LEU A 111 -2.32 -0.82 8.94
C LEU A 111 -3.51 -1.48 8.22
N LEU A 112 -4.25 -0.70 7.43
CA LEU A 112 -5.41 -1.20 6.70
C LEU A 112 -5.00 -2.27 5.67
N LEU A 113 -3.88 -2.09 4.96
CA LEU A 113 -3.36 -3.08 4.03
C LEU A 113 -3.00 -4.40 4.72
N ILE A 114 -2.38 -4.34 5.91
CA ILE A 114 -2.10 -5.54 6.72
C ILE A 114 -3.40 -6.24 7.12
N VAL A 115 -4.38 -5.48 7.63
CA VAL A 115 -5.70 -6.03 8.01
C VAL A 115 -6.41 -6.65 6.80
N VAL A 116 -6.42 -5.97 5.64
CA VAL A 116 -7.00 -6.48 4.40
C VAL A 116 -6.33 -7.78 3.96
N MET A 117 -5.01 -7.87 4.06
CA MET A 117 -4.27 -9.10 3.72
C MET A 117 -4.62 -10.24 4.65
N LEU A 118 -4.73 -10.01 5.97
CA LEU A 118 -5.12 -11.03 6.95
C LEU A 118 -6.55 -11.52 6.71
N ILE A 119 -7.51 -10.60 6.46
CA ILE A 119 -8.88 -10.98 6.10
C ILE A 119 -8.89 -11.74 4.78
N GLY A 120 -8.11 -11.31 3.80
CA GLY A 120 -7.96 -12.00 2.51
C GLY A 120 -7.50 -13.44 2.70
N LEU A 121 -6.44 -13.65 3.48
CA LEU A 121 -5.92 -14.98 3.83
C LEU A 121 -6.97 -15.84 4.55
N SER A 122 -7.78 -15.25 5.43
CA SER A 122 -8.82 -15.98 6.17
C SER A 122 -9.92 -16.57 5.29
N TYR A 123 -10.13 -16.06 4.07
CA TYR A 123 -11.06 -16.66 3.11
C TYR A 123 -10.51 -17.95 2.46
N TYR A 124 -9.22 -18.23 2.61
CA TYR A 124 -8.54 -19.39 2.00
C TYR A 124 -8.12 -20.47 3.01
N LEU A 125 -8.15 -20.16 4.31
CA LEU A 125 -7.86 -21.06 5.43
C LEU A 125 -9.15 -21.75 5.89
#